data_AF-A0A2W6RA90-F1
#
_entry.id   AF-A0A2W6RA90-F1
#
_cell.length_a   1.000
_cell.length_b   1.000
_cell.length_c   1.000
_cell.angle_alpha   90.00
_cell.angle_beta   90.00
_cell.angle_gamma   90.00
#
_symmetry.space_group_name_H-M   'P 1'
#
loop_
_entity.id
_entity.type
_entity.pdbx_description
1 polymer ?
#
loop_
_entity_poly.entity_id
_entity_poly.type
_entity_poly.pdbx_seq_one_letter_code
_entity_poly.pdbx_strand_id
1 'polypeptide(L)'
;MKVLTTAATALALIGALSACTDSRRARNDATWGDKPADITCWTYGVENFKGRSTGKVEYNDGGRIAFVDAANNRYTTIDGDCRVVYTAPSK
;
A
#
# COMPACT_ATOMS: atom_id res chain seq x y z
N MET A 1 -1.43 -40.39 -22.76
CA MET A 1 -2.37 -39.49 -22.05
C MET A 1 -2.08 -39.47 -20.55
N LYS A 2 -0.97 -38.87 -20.10
CA LYS A 2 -0.69 -38.67 -18.65
C LYS A 2 -0.01 -37.32 -18.34
N VAL A 3 0.38 -36.58 -19.38
CA VAL A 3 1.11 -35.31 -19.29
C VAL A 3 0.16 -34.10 -19.21
N LEU A 4 -1.09 -34.24 -19.65
CA LEU A 4 -2.07 -33.14 -19.62
C LEU A 4 -2.61 -32.84 -18.22
N THR A 5 -2.63 -33.80 -17.30
CA THR A 5 -3.19 -33.62 -15.96
C THR A 5 -2.28 -32.85 -15.01
N THR A 6 -0.96 -32.88 -15.20
CA THR A 6 0.00 -32.14 -14.37
C THR A 6 0.11 -30.65 -14.72
N ALA A 7 -0.22 -30.27 -15.96
CA ALA A 7 -0.21 -28.86 -16.36
C ALA A 7 -1.40 -28.06 -15.76
N ALA A 8 -2.55 -28.70 -15.59
CA ALA A 8 -3.77 -28.05 -15.10
C ALA A 8 -3.67 -27.65 -13.62
N THR A 9 -3.00 -28.43 -12.79
CA THR A 9 -2.79 -28.13 -11.36
C THR A 9 -1.79 -27.00 -11.14
N ALA A 10 -0.78 -26.86 -12.01
CA ALA A 10 0.19 -25.78 -11.93
C ALA A 10 -0.43 -24.40 -12.23
N LEU A 11 -1.34 -24.28 -13.21
CA LEU A 11 -2.01 -23.01 -13.50
C LEU A 11 -3.00 -22.58 -12.41
N ALA A 12 -3.66 -23.54 -11.76
CA ALA A 12 -4.62 -23.25 -10.68
C ALA A 12 -3.95 -22.59 -9.45
N LEU A 13 -2.69 -22.97 -9.15
CA LEU A 13 -1.93 -22.39 -8.05
C LEU A 13 -1.49 -20.95 -8.33
N ILE A 14 -1.19 -20.61 -9.59
CA ILE A 14 -0.77 -19.25 -9.97
C ILE A 14 -1.97 -18.28 -9.92
N GLY A 15 -3.16 -18.73 -10.34
CA GLY A 15 -4.39 -17.93 -10.25
C GLY A 15 -4.87 -17.68 -8.81
N ALA A 16 -4.63 -18.62 -7.89
CA ALA A 16 -4.99 -18.42 -6.48
C ALA A 16 -4.14 -17.32 -5.80
N LEU A 17 -2.89 -17.13 -6.23
CA LEU A 17 -2.00 -16.09 -5.68
C LEU A 17 -2.36 -14.69 -6.19
N SER A 18 -2.79 -14.57 -7.46
CA SER A 18 -3.25 -13.29 -8.01
C SER A 18 -4.58 -12.85 -7.38
N ALA A 19 -5.51 -13.78 -7.17
CA ALA A 19 -6.80 -13.49 -6.53
C ALA A 19 -6.64 -13.02 -5.07
N CYS A 20 -5.68 -13.56 -4.32
CA CYS A 20 -5.40 -13.11 -2.94
C CYS A 20 -4.83 -11.67 -2.90
N THR A 21 -4.01 -11.31 -3.89
CA THR A 21 -3.43 -9.96 -4.00
C THR A 21 -4.50 -8.93 -4.37
N ASP A 22 -5.34 -9.25 -5.35
CA ASP A 22 -6.40 -8.35 -5.82
C ASP A 22 -7.44 -8.08 -4.71
N SER A 23 -7.85 -9.14 -3.99
CA SER A 23 -8.82 -9.03 -2.89
C SER A 23 -8.32 -8.14 -1.75
N ARG A 24 -7.02 -8.24 -1.39
CA ARG A 24 -6.41 -7.36 -0.38
C ARG A 24 -6.31 -5.93 -0.86
N ARG A 25 -5.98 -5.71 -2.13
CA ARG A 25 -5.91 -4.38 -2.73
C ARG A 25 -7.27 -3.70 -2.73
N ALA A 26 -8.31 -4.36 -3.21
CA ALA A 26 -9.67 -3.83 -3.23
C ALA A 26 -10.23 -3.56 -1.83
N ARG A 27 -9.94 -4.43 -0.85
CA ARG A 27 -10.30 -4.21 0.56
C ARG A 27 -9.63 -2.98 1.15
N ASN A 28 -8.33 -2.78 0.88
CA ASN A 28 -7.61 -1.61 1.35
C ASN A 28 -8.09 -0.33 0.66
N ASP A 29 -8.35 -0.39 -0.64
CA ASP A 29 -8.88 0.73 -1.41
C ASP A 29 -10.26 1.17 -0.88
N ALA A 30 -11.17 0.21 -0.64
CA ALA A 30 -12.49 0.48 -0.10
C ALA A 30 -12.51 0.94 1.37
N THR A 31 -11.49 0.59 2.17
CA THR A 31 -11.44 0.96 3.60
C THR A 31 -10.70 2.28 3.82
N TRP A 32 -9.73 2.59 2.96
CA TRP A 32 -8.77 3.67 3.21
C TRP A 32 -8.68 4.69 2.09
N GLY A 33 -9.23 4.44 0.89
CA GLY A 33 -9.15 5.32 -0.28
C GLY A 33 -9.77 6.71 -0.10
N ASP A 34 -10.64 6.89 0.90
CA ASP A 34 -11.34 8.15 1.15
C ASP A 34 -10.52 9.18 1.94
N LYS A 35 -9.24 8.89 2.24
CA LYS A 35 -8.39 9.79 3.05
C LYS A 35 -7.00 10.02 2.46
N PRO A 36 -6.89 10.54 1.22
CA PRO A 36 -5.59 10.90 0.67
C PRO A 36 -4.87 11.92 1.56
N ALA A 37 -3.55 11.80 1.64
CA ALA A 37 -2.72 12.65 2.48
C ALA A 37 -1.39 12.97 1.83
N ASP A 38 -0.92 14.21 1.97
CA ASP A 38 0.43 14.60 1.61
C ASP A 38 1.38 14.28 2.78
N ILE A 39 2.47 13.60 2.47
CA ILE A 39 3.43 13.08 3.45
C ILE A 39 4.79 13.68 3.15
N THR A 40 5.44 14.22 4.17
CA THR A 40 6.84 14.60 4.13
C THR A 40 7.52 14.06 5.37
N CYS A 41 8.64 13.38 5.19
CA CYS A 41 9.41 12.79 6.29
C CYS A 41 10.84 13.32 6.30
N TRP A 42 11.38 13.39 7.50
CA TRP A 42 12.73 13.82 7.79
C TRP A 42 13.45 12.78 8.64
N THR A 43 14.77 12.73 8.48
CA THR A 43 15.67 11.95 9.34
C THR A 43 16.87 12.83 9.67
N TYR A 44 17.15 13.02 10.96
CA TYR A 44 18.17 13.95 11.45
C TYR A 44 18.04 15.37 10.86
N GLY A 45 16.80 15.84 10.64
CA GLY A 45 16.52 17.16 10.08
C GLY A 45 16.65 17.28 8.55
N VAL A 46 17.01 16.20 7.84
CA VAL A 46 17.09 16.19 6.37
C VAL A 46 15.84 15.53 5.79
N GLU A 47 15.21 16.18 4.80
CA GLU A 47 14.06 15.60 4.07
C GLU A 47 14.53 14.36 3.31
N ASN A 48 13.99 13.20 3.67
CA ASN A 48 14.35 11.92 3.05
C ASN A 48 13.22 11.35 2.19
N PHE A 49 12.00 11.83 2.37
CA PHE A 49 10.85 11.40 1.61
C PHE A 49 9.80 12.50 1.48
N LYS A 50 9.23 12.61 0.29
CA LYS A 50 8.08 13.44 -0.02
C LYS A 50 7.18 12.73 -1.01
N GLY A 51 5.93 12.54 -0.64
CA GLY A 51 4.98 11.78 -1.46
C GLY A 51 3.53 12.01 -1.04
N ARG A 52 2.63 11.31 -1.72
CA ARG A 52 1.20 11.35 -1.43
C ARG A 52 0.72 9.94 -1.15
N SER A 53 -0.08 9.77 -0.10
CA SER A 53 -0.84 8.56 0.09
C SER A 53 -2.18 8.61 -0.63
N THR A 54 -2.60 7.48 -1.20
CA THR A 54 -3.95 7.29 -1.71
C THR A 54 -4.99 7.14 -0.61
N GLY A 55 -4.58 7.01 0.65
CA GLY A 55 -5.50 6.73 1.74
C GLY A 55 -4.95 6.97 3.14
N LYS A 56 -5.58 6.30 4.12
CA LYS A 56 -5.17 6.42 5.53
C LYS A 56 -3.69 6.09 5.72
N VAL A 57 -3.01 6.94 6.48
CA VAL A 57 -1.67 6.69 7.00
C VAL A 57 -1.78 6.05 8.39
N GLU A 58 -1.16 4.91 8.57
CA GLU A 58 -1.09 4.19 9.84
C GLU A 58 0.20 4.52 10.58
N TYR A 59 0.09 4.79 11.87
CA TYR A 59 1.23 5.01 12.75
C TYR A 59 1.50 3.72 13.50
N ASN A 60 2.70 3.17 13.35
CA ASN A 60 3.15 2.00 14.09
C ASN A 60 3.96 2.41 15.32
N ASP A 61 4.10 1.47 16.26
CA ASP A 61 4.97 1.62 17.42
C ASP A 61 6.41 1.89 16.97
N GLY A 62 6.99 3.00 17.46
CA GLY A 62 8.34 3.44 17.08
C GLY A 62 8.40 4.61 16.08
N GLY A 63 7.28 5.25 15.76
CA GLY A 63 7.26 6.44 14.89
C GLY A 63 7.28 6.11 13.39
N ARG A 64 7.24 4.83 13.03
CA ARG A 64 7.15 4.37 11.64
C ARG A 64 5.75 4.57 11.09
N ILE A 65 5.64 5.26 9.96
CA ILE A 65 4.36 5.35 9.23
C ILE A 65 4.26 4.26 8.17
N ALA A 66 3.04 3.82 7.90
CA ALA A 66 2.71 2.89 6.82
C ALA A 66 1.52 3.41 6.02
N PHE A 67 1.62 3.37 4.70
CA PHE A 67 0.59 3.92 3.81
C PHE A 67 0.71 3.33 2.40
N VAL A 68 -0.30 3.53 1.57
CA VAL A 68 -0.20 3.21 0.13
C VAL A 68 0.25 4.46 -0.61
N ASP A 69 1.40 4.39 -1.28
CA ASP A 69 1.98 5.48 -2.05
C ASP A 69 1.25 5.63 -3.40
N ALA A 70 0.81 6.86 -3.71
CA ALA A 70 0.08 7.19 -4.93
C ALA A 70 0.94 7.10 -6.19
N ALA A 71 2.26 7.23 -6.08
CA ALA A 71 3.15 7.20 -7.26
C ALA A 71 3.24 5.81 -7.89
N ASN A 72 3.24 4.76 -7.06
CA ASN A 72 3.49 3.39 -7.49
C ASN A 72 2.40 2.40 -7.03
N ASN A 73 1.39 2.86 -6.29
CA ASN A 73 0.32 2.06 -5.70
C ASN A 73 0.84 0.90 -4.83
N ARG A 74 1.99 1.10 -4.17
CA ARG A 74 2.59 0.10 -3.28
C ARG A 74 2.40 0.49 -1.83
N TYR A 75 2.28 -0.54 -0.99
CA TYR A 75 2.35 -0.38 0.45
C TYR A 75 3.78 -0.02 0.83
N THR A 76 3.94 1.14 1.46
CA THR A 76 5.22 1.76 1.80
C THR A 76 5.26 2.02 3.29
N THR A 77 6.41 1.72 3.90
CA THR A 77 6.70 2.03 5.29
C THR A 77 7.91 2.95 5.38
N ILE A 78 7.82 4.00 6.18
CA ILE A 78 8.89 4.98 6.35
C ILE A 78 9.14 5.22 7.82
N ASP A 79 10.39 5.09 8.22
CA ASP A 79 10.89 5.45 9.54
C ASP A 79 11.37 6.90 9.52
N GLY A 80 11.05 7.65 10.58
CA GLY A 80 11.50 9.02 10.76
C GLY A 80 10.41 9.94 11.32
N ASP A 81 10.75 11.22 11.38
CA ASP A 81 9.79 12.25 11.77
C ASP A 81 8.96 12.61 10.55
N CYS A 82 7.67 12.28 10.56
CA CYS A 82 6.79 12.50 9.41
C CYS A 82 5.68 13.50 9.73
N ARG A 83 5.48 14.44 8.81
CA ARG A 83 4.31 15.33 8.77
C ARG A 83 3.33 14.80 7.74
N VAL A 84 2.13 14.47 8.21
CA VAL A 84 1.03 13.98 7.38
C VAL A 84 -0.08 15.04 7.34
N VAL A 85 -0.45 15.49 6.15
CA VAL A 85 -1.52 16.45 5.92
C VAL A 85 -2.61 15.77 5.11
N TYR A 86 -3.72 15.44 5.76
CA TYR A 86 -4.89 14.92 5.05
C TYR A 86 -5.51 16.01 4.19
N THR A 87 -5.73 15.72 2.91
CA THR A 87 -6.56 16.57 2.06
C THR A 87 -8.01 16.38 2.48
N ALA A 88 -8.73 17.49 2.69
CA ALA A 88 -10.15 17.44 2.99
C ALA A 88 -10.87 16.68 1.86
N PRO A 89 -11.86 15.83 2.18
CA PRO A 89 -12.65 15.18 1.14
C PRO A 89 -13.30 16.28 0.30
N SER A 90 -13.06 16.25 -1.01
CA SER A 90 -13.77 17.08 -1.98
C SER A 90 -15.26 16.83 -1.77
N LYS A 91 -15.98 17.85 -1.30
CA LYS A 91 -17.45 17.77 -1.12
C LYS A 91 -18.15 17.46 -2.43
#